data_AF-A0A286GT51-F1
#
_entry.id   AF-A0A286GT51-F1
#
_cell.length_a   1.000
_cell.length_b   1.000
_cell.length_c   1.000
_cell.angle_alpha   90.00
_cell.angle_beta   90.00
_cell.angle_gamma   90.00
#
_symmetry.space_group_name_H-M   'P 1'
#
loop_
_entity.id
_entity.type
_entity.pdbx_description
1 polymer ?
#
loop_
_entity_poly.entity_id
_entity_poly.type
_entity_poly.pdbx_seq_one_letter_code
_entity_poly.pdbx_strand_id
1 'polypeptide(L)' 'MRPAYAGRVFFLFGFGTKQQDLGPGDVRPCPRCGNTSQWTRMRQFRQLSVFFVPVARWRRRQFEVCGICGNAIEV' A
#
# COMPACT_ATOMS: atom_id res chain seq x y z
N MET A 1 1.74 30.03 -44.92
CA MET A 1 2.17 30.14 -43.51
C MET A 1 1.35 29.13 -42.69
N ARG A 2 1.92 28.01 -42.22
CA ARG A 2 1.22 27.04 -41.32
C ARG A 2 1.70 27.30 -39.88
N PRO A 3 0.81 27.35 -38.87
CA PRO A 3 1.23 27.67 -37.50
C PRO A 3 2.05 26.53 -36.90
N ALA A 4 3.18 26.87 -36.30
CA ALA A 4 4.20 25.95 -35.81
C ALA A 4 3.97 25.46 -34.36
N TYR A 5 2.75 25.49 -33.83
CA TYR A 5 2.49 25.10 -32.43
C TYR A 5 1.34 24.09 -32.27
N ALA A 6 1.41 22.96 -32.98
CA ALA A 6 0.62 21.79 -32.57
C ALA A 6 1.34 21.06 -31.42
N GLY A 7 1.35 21.64 -30.23
CA GLY A 7 1.96 21.03 -29.04
C GLY A 7 1.17 19.79 -28.60
N ARG A 8 1.79 18.61 -28.61
CA ARG A 8 1.22 17.40 -28.01
C ARG A 8 1.67 17.33 -26.54
N VAL A 9 0.71 17.34 -25.62
CA VAL A 9 0.98 17.10 -24.19
C VAL A 9 0.85 15.60 -23.92
N PHE A 10 1.91 14.97 -23.43
CA PHE A 10 1.89 13.58 -23.00
C PHE A 10 1.67 13.52 -21.50
N PHE A 11 0.63 12.83 -21.04
CA PHE A 11 0.34 12.63 -19.61
C PHE A 11 0.80 11.23 -19.18
N LEU A 12 1.66 11.18 -18.15
CA LEU A 12 2.04 9.92 -17.51
C LEU A 12 1.21 9.74 -16.24
N PHE A 13 0.49 8.64 -16.11
CA PHE A 13 -0.23 8.29 -14.90
C PHE A 13 0.13 6.88 -14.45
N GLY A 14 0.14 6.69 -13.13
CA GLY A 14 0.39 5.41 -12.48
C GLY A 14 -0.65 5.20 -11.40
N PHE A 15 -1.23 4.01 -11.36
CA PHE A 15 -2.19 3.61 -10.33
C PHE A 15 -1.70 2.30 -9.70
N GLY A 16 -1.69 2.24 -8.36
CA GLY A 16 -1.23 1.05 -7.67
C GLY A 16 -1.64 0.97 -6.20
N THR A 17 -1.52 -0.21 -5.63
CA THR A 17 -1.63 -0.45 -4.19
C THR A 17 -0.24 -0.46 -3.58
N LYS A 18 0.02 0.47 -2.65
CA LYS A 18 1.22 0.43 -1.82
C LYS A 18 0.91 -0.23 -0.49
N GLN A 19 1.84 -1.06 -0.03
CA GLN A 19 1.89 -1.54 1.35
C GLN A 19 3.00 -0.80 2.09
N GLN A 20 2.75 -0.48 3.34
CA GLN A 20 3.66 0.21 4.24
C GLN A 20 3.72 -0.59 5.53
N ASP A 21 4.94 -0.98 5.92
CA ASP A 21 5.20 -1.55 7.23
C ASP A 21 5.06 -0.45 8.29
N LEU A 22 4.18 -0.66 9.27
CA LEU A 22 3.97 0.24 10.41
C LEU A 22 4.82 -0.17 11.61
N GLY A 23 5.59 -1.26 11.50
CA GLY A 23 6.44 -1.79 12.54
C GLY A 23 5.78 -2.91 13.35
N PRO A 24 6.43 -3.31 14.45
CA PRO A 24 5.91 -4.32 15.35
C PRO A 24 4.60 -3.87 16.02
N GLY A 25 3.59 -4.74 15.96
CA GLY A 25 2.34 -4.64 16.69
C GLY A 25 2.36 -5.50 17.96
N ASP A 26 1.15 -5.90 18.39
CA ASP A 26 0.96 -6.62 19.65
C ASP A 26 1.41 -8.08 19.57
N VAL A 27 1.78 -8.62 20.73
CA VAL A 27 2.12 -10.04 20.92
C VAL A 27 0.85 -10.78 21.31
N ARG A 28 0.36 -11.65 20.44
CA ARG A 28 -0.92 -12.33 20.61
C ARG A 28 -0.89 -13.74 19.99
N PRO A 29 -1.64 -14.71 20.56
CA PRO A 29 -1.69 -16.07 20.04
C PRO A 29 -2.28 -16.08 18.63
N CYS A 30 -1.65 -16.83 17.73
CA CYS A 30 -2.13 -16.97 16.37
C CYS A 30 -3.24 -18.03 16.28
N PRO A 31 -4.42 -17.71 15.74
CA PRO A 31 -5.49 -18.69 15.57
C PRO A 31 -5.13 -19.78 14.54
N ARG A 32 -4.11 -19.55 13.70
CA ARG A 32 -3.68 -20.48 12.66
C ARG A 32 -2.59 -21.45 13.13
N CYS A 33 -1.55 -20.97 13.82
CA CYS A 33 -0.43 -21.81 14.26
C CYS A 33 -0.41 -22.07 15.78
N GLY A 34 -1.30 -21.47 16.56
CA GLY A 34 -1.39 -21.66 18.02
C GLY A 34 -0.27 -21.01 18.83
N ASN A 35 0.80 -20.54 18.18
CA ASN A 35 1.93 -19.91 18.86
C ASN A 35 1.66 -18.44 19.18
N THR A 36 2.19 -17.99 20.32
CA THR A 36 2.23 -16.58 20.71
C THR A 36 3.41 -15.93 19.99
N SER A 37 3.12 -15.00 19.09
CA SER A 37 4.14 -14.28 18.31
C SER A 37 3.86 -12.79 18.32
N GLN A 38 4.89 -12.00 18.06
CA GLN A 38 4.72 -10.60 17.70
C GLN A 38 4.10 -10.49 16.31
N TRP A 39 3.04 -9.71 16.18
CA TRP A 39 2.40 -9.46 14.89
C TRP A 39 2.96 -8.20 14.26
N THR A 40 3.26 -8.24 12.96
CA THR A 40 3.72 -7.06 12.21
C THR A 40 2.53 -6.29 11.69
N ARG A 41 2.46 -4.99 11.99
CA ARG A 41 1.40 -4.13 11.48
C ARG A 41 1.76 -3.66 10.07
N MET A 42 0.88 -3.89 9.13
CA MET A 42 1.00 -3.43 7.76
C MET A 42 -0.20 -2.59 7.38
N ARG A 43 0.04 -1.62 6.49
CA ARG A 43 -0.98 -0.73 5.98
C ARG A 43 -0.93 -0.69 4.48
N GLN A 44 -2.05 -1.01 3.85
CA GLN A 44 -2.21 -0.88 2.41
C GLN A 44 -3.02 0.35 2.07
N PHE A 45 -2.63 1.07 1.03
CA PHE A 45 -3.37 2.18 0.47
C PHE A 45 -3.28 2.17 -1.05
N ARG A 46 -4.34 2.64 -1.70
CA ARG A 46 -4.32 2.90 -3.15
C ARG A 46 -3.73 4.28 -3.39
N GLN A 47 -2.82 4.37 -4.35
CA GLN A 47 -2.16 5.61 -4.75
C GLN A 47 -2.36 5.82 -6.26
N LEU A 48 -2.77 7.03 -6.61
CA LEU A 48 -2.70 7.55 -7.97
C LEU A 48 -1.57 8.56 -8.05
N SER A 49 -0.69 8.39 -9.03
CA SER A 49 0.39 9.31 -9.34
C SER A 49 0.28 9.81 -10.77
N VAL A 50 0.55 11.09 -10.98
CA VAL A 50 0.64 11.71 -12.31
C VAL A 50 2.03 12.32 -12.42
N PHE A 51 2.76 12.03 -13.49
CA PHE A 51 4.19 12.34 -13.63
C PHE A 51 4.99 11.96 -12.38
N PHE A 52 4.72 10.77 -11.83
CA PHE A 52 5.33 10.25 -10.59
C PHE A 52 5.02 11.03 -9.30
N VAL A 53 4.28 12.15 -9.38
CA VAL A 53 3.81 12.90 -8.22
C VAL A 53 2.53 12.23 -7.68
N PRO A 54 2.49 11.77 -6.42
CA PRO A 54 1.29 11.19 -5.83
C PRO A 54 0.20 12.26 -5.63
N VAL A 55 -0.85 12.22 -6.45
CA VAL A 55 -1.96 13.21 -6.41
C VAL A 55 -3.09 12.79 -5.50
N ALA A 56 -3.34 11.49 -5.34
CA ALA A 56 -4.42 10.99 -4.49
C ALA A 56 -4.02 9.68 -3.80
N ARG A 57 -4.43 9.54 -2.52
CA ARG A 57 -4.27 8.31 -1.74
C ARG A 57 -5.57 7.98 -1.02
N TRP A 58 -6.09 6.77 -1.19
CA TRP A 58 -7.38 6.35 -0.61
C TRP A 58 -7.41 4.86 -0.23
N ARG A 59 -8.53 4.40 0.36
CA ARG A 59 -8.73 3.02 0.89
C ARG A 59 -7.55 2.54 1.74
N ARG A 60 -7.29 3.25 2.83
CA ARG A 60 -6.33 2.82 3.86
C ARG A 60 -6.91 1.58 4.54
N ARG A 61 -6.23 0.45 4.44
CA ARG A 61 -6.55 -0.79 5.15
C ARG A 61 -5.38 -1.14 6.03
N GLN A 62 -5.64 -1.49 7.29
CA GLN A 62 -4.63 -1.97 8.21
C GLN A 62 -4.85 -3.46 8.40
N PHE A 63 -3.74 -4.19 8.42
CA PHE A 63 -3.75 -5.62 8.67
C PHE A 63 -2.52 -5.97 9.49
N GLU A 64 -2.66 -7.01 10.29
CA GLU A 64 -1.59 -7.56 11.10
C GLU A 64 -1.17 -8.91 10.51
N VAL A 65 0.13 -9.13 10.40
CA VAL A 65 0.72 -10.36 9.86
C VAL A 65 1.47 -11.09 10.96
N CYS A 66 1.16 -12.36 11.17
CA CYS A 66 1.88 -13.22 12.11
C CYS A 66 3.32 -13.44 11.63
N GLY A 67 4.32 -13.10 12.47
CA GLY A 67 5.73 -13.25 12.13
C GLY A 67 6.23 -14.70 12.00
N ILE A 68 5.44 -15.69 12.40
CA ILE A 68 5.82 -17.12 12.31
C ILE A 68 5.25 -17.77 11.05
N CYS A 69 3.92 -17.71 10.87
CA CYS A 69 3.23 -18.45 9.80
C CYS A 69 2.76 -17.55 8.63
N GLY A 70 2.96 -16.24 8.71
CA GLY A 70 2.53 -15.29 7.69
C GLY A 70 1.01 -15.10 7.59
N ASN A 71 0.23 -15.54 8.59
CA ASN A 71 -1.21 -15.32 8.59
C ASN A 71 -1.52 -13.82 8.70
N ALA A 72 -2.30 -13.29 7.77
CA ALA A 72 -2.71 -11.89 7.75
C ALA A 72 -4.19 -11.76 8.15
N ILE A 73 -4.49 -10.78 9.00
CA ILE A 73 -5.85 -10.44 9.45
C ILE A 73 -6.05 -8.93 9.30
N GLU A 74 -7.19 -8.51 8.77
CA GLU A 74 -7.57 -7.08 8.77
C GLU A 74 -7.97 -6.65 10.19
N VAL A 75 -7.57 -5.44 10.59
CA VAL A 75 -7.86 -4.81 11.89
C VAL A 75 -8.75 -3.59 11.69
#